data_AF-A0A2H6AVV5-F1
#
_entry.id   AF-A0A2H6AVV5-F1
#
_cell.length_a   1.000
_cell.length_b   1.000
_cell.length_c   1.000
_cell.angle_alpha   90.00
_cell.angle_beta   90.00
_cell.angle_gamma   90.00
#
_symmetry.space_group_name_H-M   'P 1'
#
loop_
_entity.id
_entity.type
_entity.pdbx_description
1 polymer ?
#
loop_
_entity_poly.entity_id
_entity_poly.type
_entity_poly.pdbx_seq_one_letter_code
_entity_poly.pdbx_strand_id
1 'polypeptide(L)'
;MLDQSVREIVGTARRTGARVRGPIPLPTRIERFTVNRSPHIDKKSREQFEIRTHKRLLDIIDPTPQTVDALMKLDLAAGVDVEIKL
;
A
#
# COMPACT_ATOMS: atom_id res chain seq x y z
N MET A 1 -7.79 -5.28 -0.33
CA MET A 1 -7.07 -5.13 0.95
C MET A 1 -6.49 -3.73 1.08
N LEU A 2 -5.51 -3.31 0.27
CA LEU A 2 -4.91 -1.97 0.38
C LEU A 2 -5.94 -0.81 0.38
N ASP A 3 -6.87 -0.79 -0.58
CA ASP A 3 -7.86 0.29 -0.66
C ASP A 3 -8.86 0.28 0.51
N GLN A 4 -9.07 -0.87 1.16
CA GLN A 4 -9.91 -0.98 2.35
C GLN A 4 -9.18 -0.39 3.57
N SER A 5 -7.93 -0.80 3.79
CA SER A 5 -7.09 -0.26 4.87
C SER A 5 -6.93 1.26 4.75
N VAL A 6 -6.74 1.76 3.53
CA VAL A 6 -6.67 3.21 3.27
C VAL A 6 -7.98 3.92 3.68
N ARG A 7 -9.15 3.34 3.39
CA ARG A 7 -10.44 3.92 3.80
C ARG A 7 -10.59 3.96 5.32
N GLU A 8 -10.14 2.91 6.01
CA GLU A 8 -10.16 2.83 7.47
C GLU A 8 -9.24 3.89 8.09
N ILE A 9 -8.02 4.05 7.56
CA ILE A 9 -7.06 5.09 8.00
C ILE A 9 -7.66 6.49 7.80
N VAL A 10 -8.23 6.78 6.63
CA VAL A 10 -8.86 8.07 6.33
C VAL A 10 -10.06 8.33 7.25
N GLY A 11 -10.88 7.31 7.52
CA GLY A 11 -12.03 7.41 8.42
C GLY A 11 -11.62 7.70 9.87
N THR A 12 -10.53 7.10 10.34
CA THR A 12 -9.97 7.37 11.68
C THR A 12 -9.39 8.77 11.77
N ALA A 13 -8.57 9.19 10.80
CA ALA A 13 -7.99 10.52 10.79
C ALA A 13 -9.05 11.65 10.69
N ARG A 14 -10.16 11.40 9.99
CA ARG A 14 -11.30 12.34 9.98
C ARG A 14 -12.04 12.40 11.31
N ARG A 15 -12.19 11.28 12.03
CA ARG A 15 -12.83 11.25 13.36
C ARG A 15 -12.04 12.03 14.41
N THR A 16 -10.71 12.02 14.32
CA THR A 16 -9.83 12.75 15.24
C THR A 16 -9.64 14.23 14.85
N GLY A 17 -10.36 14.70 13.83
CA GLY A 17 -10.38 16.11 13.43
C GLY A 17 -9.20 16.54 12.54
N ALA A 18 -8.37 15.61 12.08
CA ALA A 18 -7.25 15.95 11.20
C ALA A 18 -7.72 16.19 9.76
N ARG A 19 -7.17 17.22 9.12
CA ARG A 19 -7.41 17.50 7.69
C ARG A 19 -6.53 16.59 6.84
N VAL A 20 -7.17 15.61 6.21
CA VAL A 20 -6.50 14.63 5.34
C VAL A 20 -6.67 15.05 3.88
N ARG A 21 -5.56 15.15 3.16
CA ARG A 21 -5.56 15.18 1.70
C ARG A 21 -5.72 13.72 1.24
N GLY A 22 -6.80 13.49 0.49
CA GLY A 22 -7.31 12.14 0.16
C GLY A 22 -6.24 11.21 -0.42
N PRO A 23 -6.46 9.88 -0.37
CA PRO A 23 -5.45 8.91 -0.75
C PRO A 23 -5.05 9.06 -2.21
N ILE A 24 -3.84 9.54 -2.45
CA ILE A 24 -3.29 9.75 -3.79
C ILE A 24 -2.72 8.40 -4.25
N PRO A 25 -3.24 7.82 -5.35
CA PRO A 25 -2.66 6.63 -5.92
C PRO A 25 -1.32 6.99 -6.58
N LEU A 26 -0.24 6.44 -6.07
CA LEU A 26 1.07 6.55 -6.71
C LEU A 26 1.19 5.48 -7.82
N PRO A 27 2.04 5.71 -8.83
CA PRO A 27 2.29 4.75 -9.89
C PRO A 27 2.64 3.37 -9.34
N THR A 28 1.96 2.35 -9.84
CA THR A 28 2.21 0.95 -9.46
C THR A 28 3.50 0.49 -10.10
N ARG A 29 4.42 -0.04 -9.29
CA ARG A 29 5.63 -0.68 -9.81
C ARG A 29 5.27 -2.10 -10.22
N ILE A 30 5.51 -2.43 -11.49
CA ILE A 30 5.21 -3.74 -12.06
C ILE A 30 6.55 -4.40 -12.39
N GLU A 31 6.91 -5.42 -11.62
CA GLU A 31 8.11 -6.22 -11.86
C GLU A 31 7.69 -7.50 -12.58
N ARG A 32 8.20 -7.70 -13.80
CA ARG A 32 7.87 -8.85 -14.64
C ARG A 32 9.04 -9.82 -14.68
N PHE A 33 8.75 -11.09 -14.40
CA PHE A 33 9.71 -12.18 -14.41
C PHE A 33 9.27 -13.19 -15.44
N THR A 34 10.20 -13.66 -16.26
CA THR A 34 9.93 -14.72 -17.23
C THR A 34 10.89 -15.87 -16.98
N VAL A 35 10.34 -17.03 -16.63
CA VAL A 35 11.11 -18.25 -16.35
C VAL A 35 10.77 -19.32 -17.38
N ASN A 36 11.73 -20.20 -17.66
CA ASN A 36 11.46 -21.38 -18.46
C ASN A 36 10.60 -22.34 -17.63
N ARG A 37 9.54 -22.90 -18.21
CA ARG A 37 8.72 -23.93 -17.54
C ARG A 37 9.44 -25.28 -17.49
N SER A 38 10.12 -25.63 -18.57
CA SER A 38 10.81 -26.92 -18.68
C SER A 38 12.25 -26.83 -18.15
N PRO A 39 12.73 -27.85 -17.41
CA PRO A 39 14.12 -27.94 -17.00
C PRO A 39 15.08 -28.25 -18.17
N HIS A 40 14.59 -28.74 -19.32
CA HIS A 40 15.44 -29.16 -20.43
C HIS A 40 14.85 -28.83 -21.82
N ILE A 41 15.71 -28.34 -22.73
CA ILE A 41 15.49 -28.07 -24.18
C ILE A 41 14.39 -27.07 -24.57
N ASP A 42 13.21 -27.08 -23.92
CA ASP A 42 12.02 -26.35 -24.41
C ASP A 42 12.03 -24.83 -24.12
N LYS A 43 12.83 -24.06 -24.87
CA LYS A 43 12.99 -22.60 -24.68
C LYS A 43 11.75 -21.75 -25.04
N LYS A 44 10.83 -22.30 -25.84
CA LYS A 44 9.56 -21.62 -26.21
C LYS A 44 8.50 -21.72 -25.10
N SER A 45 8.63 -22.70 -24.21
CA SER A 45 7.74 -22.87 -23.06
C SER A 45 8.19 -21.98 -21.91
N ARG A 46 7.60 -20.79 -21.79
CA ARG A 46 7.93 -19.80 -20.76
C ARG A 46 6.71 -19.43 -19.93
N GLU A 47 6.93 -19.22 -18.64
CA GLU A 47 5.94 -18.66 -17.73
C GLU A 47 6.28 -17.21 -17.42
N GLN A 48 5.25 -16.39 -17.37
CA GLN A 48 5.37 -14.98 -17.03
C GLN A 48 4.68 -14.74 -15.69
N PHE A 49 5.45 -14.26 -14.74
CA PHE A 49 4.97 -13.85 -13.43
C PHE A 49 5.15 -12.35 -13.31
N GLU A 50 4.29 -11.71 -12.52
CA GLU A 50 4.48 -10.32 -12.16
C GLU A 50 4.21 -10.08 -10.68
N ILE A 51 4.99 -9.17 -10.10
CA ILE A 51 4.74 -8.60 -8.79
C ILE A 51 4.30 -7.16 -9.01
N ARG A 52 3.10 -6.83 -8.53
CA ARG A 52 2.54 -5.48 -8.59
C ARG A 52 2.59 -4.85 -7.21
N THR A 53 3.45 -3.86 -7.03
CA THR A 53 3.51 -3.07 -5.80
C THR A 53 2.63 -1.84 -5.95
N HIS A 54 1.51 -1.82 -5.23
CA HIS A 54 0.59 -0.70 -5.18
C HIS A 54 1.00 0.26 -4.06
N LYS A 55 1.22 1.53 -4.40
CA LYS A 55 1.56 2.57 -3.42
C LYS A 55 0.40 3.56 -3.28
N ARG A 56 0.17 4.01 -2.05
CA ARG A 56 -0.84 4.99 -1.70
C ARG A 56 -0.19 6.04 -0.81
N LEU A 57 -0.37 7.31 -1.12
CA LEU A 57 0.13 8.42 -0.33
C LEU A 57 -1.05 9.09 0.36
N LEU A 58 -0.91 9.27 1.67
CA LEU A 58 -1.83 10.00 2.52
C LEU A 58 -1.06 11.16 3.13
N ASP A 59 -1.62 12.36 3.03
CA ASP A 59 -1.00 13.58 3.52
C ASP A 59 -1.91 14.24 4.56
N ILE A 60 -1.37 14.53 5.74
CA ILE A 60 -2.10 15.06 6.90
C ILE A 60 -1.57 16.47 7.16
N ILE A 61 -2.39 17.47 6.87
CA ILE A 61 -1.98 18.89 6.88
C ILE A 61 -1.87 19.43 8.31
N ASP A 62 -2.65 18.87 9.25
CA ASP A 62 -2.70 19.31 10.65
C ASP A 62 -2.67 18.07 11.57
N PRO A 63 -1.49 17.59 11.99
CA PRO A 63 -1.39 16.44 12.87
C PRO A 63 -1.72 16.83 14.32
N THR A 64 -2.84 16.33 14.86
CA THR A 64 -3.10 16.40 16.31
C THR A 64 -2.41 15.22 17.01
N PRO A 65 -1.93 15.38 18.27
CA PRO A 65 -1.30 14.28 19.02
C PRO A 65 -2.22 13.05 19.13
N GLN A 66 -3.53 13.29 19.30
CA GLN A 66 -4.55 12.25 19.32
C GLN A 66 -4.64 11.47 18.00
N THR A 67 -4.38 12.11 16.86
CA THR A 67 -4.39 11.45 15.54
C THR A 67 -3.18 10.53 15.38
N VAL A 68 -1.99 10.96 15.83
CA VAL A 68 -0.77 10.14 15.76
C VAL A 68 -0.92 8.88 16.60
N ASP A 69 -1.42 9.01 17.83
CA ASP A 69 -1.65 7.88 18.73
C ASP A 69 -2.72 6.91 18.18
N ALA A 70 -3.77 7.44 17.56
CA ALA A 70 -4.82 6.62 16.95
C ALA A 70 -4.34 5.85 15.72
N LEU A 71 -3.40 6.42 14.95
CA LEU A 71 -2.81 5.78 13.77
C LEU A 71 -1.83 4.67 14.17
N MET A 72 -1.05 4.85 15.24
CA MET A 72 -0.13 3.82 15.73
C MET A 72 -0.85 2.62 16.37
N LYS A 73 -2.03 2.84 16.94
CA LYS A 73 -2.85 1.78 17.58
C LYS A 73 -3.74 1.02 16.62
N LEU A 74 -3.78 1.41 15.34
CA LEU A 74 -4.67 0.80 14.38
C LEU A 74 -4.11 -0.55 13.91
N ASP A 75 -4.86 -1.63 14.13
CA ASP A 75 -4.50 -2.96 13.63
C ASP A 75 -4.67 -2.99 12.11
N LEU A 76 -3.55 -2.90 11.40
CA LEU A 76 -3.51 -2.99 9.94
C LEU A 76 -3.54 -4.44 9.50
N ALA A 77 -4.21 -4.70 8.36
CA ALA A 77 -4.26 -6.04 7.78
C ALA A 77 -2.84 -6.55 7.45
N ALA A 78 -2.55 -7.81 7.80
CA ALA A 78 -1.28 -8.46 7.48
C ALA A 78 -1.04 -8.41 5.97
N GLY A 79 0.00 -7.69 5.53
CA GLY A 79 0.35 -7.49 4.11
C GLY A 79 0.26 -6.04 3.62
N VAL A 80 -0.09 -5.08 4.47
CA VAL A 80 0.05 -3.64 4.19
C VAL A 80 1.24 -3.10 4.99
N ASP A 81 2.20 -2.51 4.28
CA ASP A 81 3.34 -1.81 4.89
C ASP A 81 3.05 -0.30 4.97
N VAL A 82 3.41 0.34 6.08
CA VAL A 82 3.13 1.75 6.35
C VAL A 82 4.41 2.46 6.79
N GLU A 83 4.77 3.50 6.05
CA GLU A 83 5.90 4.37 6.34
C GLU A 83 5.37 5.76 6.73
N ILE A 84 5.74 6.23 7.93
CA ILE A 84 5.40 7.58 8.40
C ILE A 84 6.61 8.48 8.23
N LYS A 85 6.45 9.60 7.53
CA LYS A 85 7.45 10.67 7.44
C LYS A 85 6.88 11.91 8.12
N LEU A 86 7.67 12.48 9.04
CA LEU A 86 7.38 13.75 9.71
C LEU A 86 7.91 14.92 8.88
#